data_AF-A0A662SX19-F1
#
_entry.id   AF-A0A662SX19-F1
#
_cell.length_a   1.000
_cell.length_b   1.000
_cell.length_c   1.000
_cell.angle_alpha   90.00
_cell.angle_beta   90.00
_cell.angle_gamma   90.00
#
_symmetry.space_group_name_H-M   'P 1'
#
loop_
_entity.id
_entity.type
_entity.pdbx_description
1 polymer ?
#
loop_
_entity_poly.entity_id
_entity_poly.type
_entity_poly.pdbx_seq_one_letter_code
_entity_poly.pdbx_strand_id
1 'polypeptide(L)'
;MDEKPAKFMVCKRIPVKANLREASEEELWKLHDSASKEFHTLLAKVREGKVDVKLMPEASPSLLELKAELSKRMLEHCCFCEHRCGVNRMAGERGRCRLDYRTYVASWFHHWGEEAPLLGRGGSGTIFFNSCNFRCVFCQNYDISQEWSPQWSRASQVDARKLAKIEAALRLDGAANINFVGGDPTPNLHTILESLLYLEENVPLLWNSNMYCSIETMKLLADIIDIW
;
A
#
# COMPACT_ATOMS: atom_id res chain seq x y z
N MET A 1 19.62 -5.10 -9.77
CA MET A 1 18.49 -4.65 -8.93
C MET A 1 18.77 -3.20 -8.55
N ASP A 2 17.73 -2.36 -8.40
CA ASP A 2 17.85 -0.95 -7.96
C ASP A 2 18.45 0.07 -8.94
N GLU A 3 18.42 -0.18 -10.24
CA GLU A 3 18.84 0.81 -11.25
C GLU A 3 17.96 2.08 -11.23
N LYS A 4 16.68 1.92 -10.90
CA LYS A 4 15.71 3.02 -10.78
C LYS A 4 15.04 2.98 -9.42
N PRO A 5 14.65 4.14 -8.87
CA PRO A 5 13.88 4.20 -7.64
C PRO A 5 12.47 3.64 -7.88
N ALA A 6 11.93 2.95 -6.89
CA ALA A 6 10.52 2.63 -6.80
C ALA A 6 9.70 3.92 -6.68
N LYS A 7 8.47 3.92 -7.19
CA LYS A 7 7.62 5.11 -7.21
C LYS A 7 7.42 5.75 -5.82
N PHE A 8 7.27 4.94 -4.76
CA PHE A 8 7.06 5.49 -3.42
C PHE A 8 8.25 6.34 -2.93
N MET A 9 9.49 6.01 -3.33
CA MET A 9 10.68 6.80 -3.03
C MET A 9 10.62 8.19 -3.70
N VAL A 10 10.04 8.27 -4.90
CA VAL A 10 9.77 9.55 -5.58
C VAL A 10 8.66 10.32 -4.87
N CYS A 11 7.60 9.66 -4.41
CA CYS A 11 6.52 10.29 -3.63
C CYS A 11 7.02 10.94 -2.33
N LYS A 12 8.01 10.35 -1.64
CA LYS A 12 8.66 10.96 -0.47
C LYS A 12 9.37 12.30 -0.78
N ARG A 13 9.60 12.64 -2.05
CA ARG A 13 10.32 13.86 -2.48
C ARG A 13 9.42 14.98 -2.98
N ILE A 14 8.11 14.74 -3.08
CA ILE A 14 7.15 15.74 -3.55
C ILE A 14 6.59 16.49 -2.33
N PRO A 15 6.87 17.80 -2.16
CA PRO A 15 6.39 18.56 -1.02
C PRO A 15 4.90 18.89 -1.14
N VAL A 16 4.21 18.86 -0.01
CA VAL A 16 2.82 19.31 0.12
C VAL A 16 2.77 20.49 1.08
N LYS A 17 2.30 21.64 0.59
CA LYS A 17 2.25 22.88 1.37
C LYS A 17 0.96 22.98 2.20
N ALA A 18 0.80 22.11 3.19
CA ALA A 18 -0.35 22.15 4.09
C ALA A 18 -0.05 21.51 5.45
N ASN A 19 -0.77 21.95 6.50
CA ASN A 19 -0.86 21.19 7.73
C ASN A 19 -1.87 20.04 7.52
N LEU A 20 -1.35 18.83 7.33
CA LEU A 20 -2.17 17.64 7.03
C LEU A 20 -3.22 17.33 8.11
N ARG A 21 -3.01 17.76 9.35
CA ARG A 21 -3.94 17.50 10.47
C ARG A 21 -5.12 18.48 10.52
N GLU A 22 -4.90 19.71 10.07
CA GLU A 22 -5.91 20.78 10.19
C GLU A 22 -6.72 20.97 8.91
N ALA A 23 -6.14 20.65 7.74
CA ALA A 23 -6.85 20.74 6.47
C ALA A 23 -8.05 19.77 6.42
N SER A 24 -9.12 20.19 5.75
CA SER A 24 -10.28 19.34 5.46
C SER A 24 -9.94 18.25 4.43
N GLU A 25 -10.72 17.16 4.38
CA GLU A 25 -10.49 16.08 3.42
C GLU A 25 -10.61 16.57 1.96
N GLU A 26 -11.52 17.50 1.67
CA GLU A 26 -11.66 18.10 0.34
C GLU A 26 -10.39 18.87 -0.08
N GLU A 27 -9.80 19.64 0.85
CA GLU A 27 -8.54 20.35 0.61
C GLU A 27 -7.38 19.37 0.39
N LEU A 28 -7.31 18.30 1.18
CA LEU A 28 -6.30 17.25 1.01
C LEU A 28 -6.38 16.57 -0.36
N TRP A 29 -7.59 16.30 -0.89
CA TRP A 29 -7.75 15.75 -2.24
C TRP A 29 -7.33 16.74 -3.34
N LYS A 30 -7.60 18.04 -3.18
CA LYS A 30 -7.12 19.07 -4.13
C LYS A 30 -5.59 19.15 -4.13
N LEU A 31 -4.98 19.10 -2.94
CA LEU A 31 -3.53 19.06 -2.78
C LEU A 31 -2.94 17.79 -3.40
N HIS A 32 -3.59 16.65 -3.22
CA HIS A 32 -3.19 15.38 -3.82
C HIS A 32 -3.15 15.49 -5.35
N ASP A 33 -4.22 15.99 -5.96
CA ASP A 33 -4.32 16.10 -7.41
C ASP A 33 -3.27 17.09 -7.98
N SER A 34 -2.88 18.12 -7.23
CA SER A 34 -1.79 19.02 -7.61
C SER A 34 -0.42 18.34 -7.48
N ALA A 35 -0.13 17.76 -6.32
CA ALA A 35 1.15 17.10 -6.03
C ALA A 35 1.38 15.86 -6.91
N SER A 36 0.32 15.15 -7.30
CA SER A 36 0.41 14.04 -8.26
C SER A 36 0.90 14.51 -9.64
N LYS A 37 0.54 15.71 -10.11
CA LYS A 37 1.09 16.27 -11.36
C LYS A 37 2.59 16.56 -11.25
N GLU A 38 3.02 17.08 -10.10
CA GLU A 38 4.43 17.31 -9.81
C GLU A 38 5.21 15.99 -9.73
N PHE A 39 4.62 14.96 -9.10
CA PHE A 39 5.15 13.60 -9.08
C PHE A 39 5.41 13.08 -10.49
N HIS A 40 4.44 13.14 -11.40
CA HIS A 40 4.62 12.66 -12.78
C HIS A 40 5.74 13.40 -13.52
N THR A 41 5.86 14.71 -13.28
CA THR A 41 6.94 15.53 -13.85
C THR A 41 8.31 15.10 -13.33
N LEU A 42 8.43 14.84 -12.02
CA LEU A 42 9.67 14.37 -11.41
C LEU A 42 10.00 12.94 -11.88
N LEU A 43 9.03 12.04 -11.86
CA LEU A 43 9.18 10.65 -12.30
C LEU A 43 9.68 10.55 -13.74
N ALA A 44 9.20 11.41 -14.64
CA ALA A 44 9.69 11.48 -16.02
C ALA A 44 11.19 11.82 -16.07
N LYS A 45 11.62 12.86 -15.33
CA LYS A 45 13.04 13.26 -15.24
C LYS A 45 13.92 12.15 -14.66
N VAL A 46 13.42 11.45 -13.64
CA VAL A 46 14.09 10.30 -13.03
C VAL A 46 14.25 9.16 -14.03
N ARG A 47 13.19 8.83 -14.78
CA ARG A 47 13.22 7.77 -15.81
C ARG A 47 14.19 8.08 -16.94
N GLU A 48 14.37 9.35 -17.27
CA GLU A 48 15.34 9.87 -18.25
C GLU A 48 16.76 10.00 -17.69
N GLY A 49 16.99 9.69 -16.41
CA GLY A 49 18.30 9.80 -15.75
C GLY A 49 18.75 11.24 -15.50
N LYS A 50 17.85 12.23 -15.61
CA LYS A 50 18.16 13.66 -15.40
C LYS A 50 18.17 14.05 -13.92
N VAL A 51 17.53 13.25 -13.07
CA VAL A 51 17.43 13.47 -11.62
C VAL A 51 17.65 12.15 -10.89
N ASP A 52 18.50 12.16 -9.88
CA ASP A 52 18.64 11.07 -8.91
C ASP A 52 17.94 11.46 -7.60
N VAL A 53 16.83 10.77 -7.29
CA VAL A 53 16.06 11.04 -6.06
C VAL A 53 16.82 10.69 -4.78
N LYS A 54 17.86 9.86 -4.85
CA LYS A 54 18.71 9.55 -3.69
C LYS A 54 19.51 10.77 -3.22
N LEU A 55 19.73 11.74 -4.11
CA LEU A 55 20.43 13.00 -3.81
C LEU A 55 19.48 14.11 -3.37
N MET A 56 18.16 13.87 -3.42
CA MET A 56 17.15 14.85 -2.99
C MET A 56 16.79 14.62 -1.52
N PRO A 57 16.61 15.70 -0.72
CA PRO A 57 16.10 15.56 0.64
C PRO A 57 14.64 15.09 0.62
N GLU A 58 14.26 14.30 1.64
CA GLU A 58 12.85 13.98 1.89
C GLU A 58 12.05 15.27 2.10
N ALA A 59 10.85 15.34 1.53
CA ALA A 59 9.91 16.40 1.86
C ALA A 59 9.13 16.03 3.13
N SER A 60 8.78 17.02 3.92
CA SER A 60 7.80 16.85 5.00
C SER A 60 7.01 18.14 5.20
N PRO A 61 5.67 18.12 5.04
CA PRO A 61 4.87 17.00 4.55
C PRO A 61 5.16 16.62 3.08
N SER A 62 5.21 15.33 2.79
CA SER A 62 5.35 14.76 1.44
C SER A 62 4.02 14.30 0.85
N LEU A 63 4.00 14.02 -0.47
CA LEU A 63 2.88 13.37 -1.14
C LEU A 63 2.58 11.99 -0.54
N LEU A 64 3.60 11.25 -0.08
CA LEU A 64 3.38 9.97 0.59
C LEU A 64 2.67 10.15 1.94
N GLU A 65 3.11 11.11 2.76
CA GLU A 65 2.43 11.44 4.03
C GLU A 65 0.99 11.90 3.80
N LEU A 66 0.74 12.71 2.76
CA LEU A 66 -0.61 13.12 2.36
C LEU A 66 -1.49 11.92 1.99
N LYS A 67 -0.98 10.96 1.20
CA LYS A 67 -1.72 9.76 0.80
C LYS A 67 -2.02 8.86 2.01
N ALA A 68 -1.07 8.70 2.91
CA ALA A 68 -1.27 7.97 4.16
C ALA A 68 -2.35 8.63 5.03
N GLU A 69 -2.31 9.95 5.19
CA GLU A 69 -3.35 10.71 5.93
C GLU A 69 -4.74 10.56 5.30
N LEU A 70 -4.87 10.75 3.98
CA LEU A 70 -6.14 10.55 3.26
C LEU A 70 -6.70 9.15 3.49
N SER A 71 -5.86 8.12 3.37
CA SER A 71 -6.29 6.73 3.58
C SER A 71 -6.79 6.45 5.00
N LYS A 72 -6.25 7.13 6.01
CA LYS A 72 -6.71 7.03 7.40
C LYS A 72 -8.07 7.69 7.58
N ARG A 73 -8.27 8.89 7.03
CA ARG A 73 -9.57 9.59 7.10
C ARG A 73 -10.67 8.82 6.39
N MET A 74 -10.35 8.24 5.24
CA MET A 74 -11.26 7.35 4.51
C MET A 74 -11.74 6.14 5.33
N LEU A 75 -11.07 5.73 6.43
CA LEU A 75 -11.58 4.67 7.32
C LEU A 75 -12.79 5.11 8.16
N GLU A 76 -12.96 6.41 8.43
CA GLU A 76 -14.07 6.95 9.21
C GLU A 76 -15.41 6.82 8.46
N HIS A 77 -15.36 6.79 7.13
CA HIS A 77 -16.46 6.58 6.19
C HIS A 77 -16.03 5.59 5.09
N CYS A 78 -15.72 4.35 5.47
CA CYS A 78 -15.00 3.39 4.64
C CYS A 78 -15.50 3.30 3.18
N CYS A 79 -14.66 3.79 2.27
CA CYS A 79 -14.88 3.80 0.82
C CYS A 79 -13.72 3.17 0.03
N PHE A 80 -12.90 2.30 0.64
CA PHE A 80 -11.75 1.67 -0.05
C PHE A 80 -12.13 0.82 -1.27
N CYS A 81 -13.35 0.29 -1.32
CA CYS A 81 -13.85 -0.54 -2.41
C CYS A 81 -15.21 -0.08 -2.88
N GLU A 82 -15.62 -0.55 -4.06
CA GLU A 82 -16.91 -0.19 -4.66
C GLU A 82 -18.14 -0.80 -3.93
N HIS A 83 -17.94 -1.48 -2.80
CA HIS A 83 -19.05 -1.74 -1.86
C HIS A 83 -19.46 -0.47 -1.10
N ARG A 84 -18.56 0.53 -1.00
CA ARG A 84 -18.78 1.85 -0.37
C ARG A 84 -19.61 1.76 0.92
N CYS A 85 -19.20 0.87 1.81
CA CYS A 85 -20.02 0.51 2.97
C CYS A 85 -20.23 1.65 3.98
N GLY A 86 -19.38 2.69 3.96
CA GLY A 86 -19.55 3.88 4.79
C GLY A 86 -19.35 3.67 6.30
N VAL A 87 -19.06 2.44 6.74
CA VAL A 87 -18.83 2.13 8.16
C VAL A 87 -17.59 2.85 8.70
N ASN A 88 -17.61 3.17 9.98
CA ASN A 88 -16.49 3.78 10.66
C ASN A 88 -15.55 2.69 11.21
N ARG A 89 -14.54 2.32 10.42
CA ARG A 89 -13.54 1.31 10.83
C ARG A 89 -12.66 1.79 11.98
N MET A 90 -12.47 3.10 12.12
CA MET A 90 -11.74 3.70 13.25
C MET A 90 -12.49 3.52 14.57
N ALA A 91 -13.83 3.53 14.54
CA ALA A 91 -14.69 3.21 15.68
C ALA A 91 -14.81 1.70 15.96
N GLY A 92 -14.13 0.84 15.18
CA GLY A 92 -14.19 -0.61 15.32
C GLY A 92 -15.30 -1.28 14.52
N GLU A 93 -16.06 -0.53 13.72
CA GLU A 93 -17.09 -1.10 12.85
C GLU A 93 -16.47 -1.90 11.71
N ARG A 94 -17.23 -2.86 11.18
CA ARG A 94 -16.75 -3.82 10.18
C ARG A 94 -17.67 -3.84 8.98
N GLY A 95 -17.10 -3.59 7.81
CA GLY A 95 -17.80 -3.64 6.54
C GLY A 95 -17.86 -5.07 5.98
N ARG A 96 -18.15 -5.19 4.68
CA ARG A 96 -18.17 -6.49 3.98
C ARG A 96 -16.82 -7.23 4.05
N CYS A 97 -15.71 -6.50 4.12
CA CYS A 97 -14.39 -7.10 4.31
C CYS A 97 -14.14 -7.64 5.73
N ARG A 98 -15.07 -7.47 6.69
CA ARG A 98 -14.97 -7.94 8.09
C ARG A 98 -13.76 -7.41 8.89
N LEU A 99 -13.09 -6.38 8.39
CA LEU A 99 -11.98 -5.73 9.07
C LEU A 99 -12.44 -4.39 9.67
N ASP A 100 -11.96 -4.13 10.89
CA ASP A 100 -11.95 -2.79 11.51
C ASP A 100 -10.68 -2.05 11.05
N TYR A 101 -10.15 -1.09 11.79
CA TYR A 101 -8.91 -0.38 11.44
C TYR A 101 -7.64 -1.26 11.50
N ARG A 102 -7.68 -2.44 12.13
CA ARG A 102 -6.49 -3.28 12.31
C ARG A 102 -6.19 -4.08 11.06
N THR A 103 -4.90 -4.23 10.79
CA THR A 103 -4.36 -5.04 9.70
C THR A 103 -3.81 -6.35 10.25
N TYR A 104 -4.06 -7.43 9.51
CA TYR A 104 -3.65 -8.77 9.87
C TYR A 104 -2.93 -9.41 8.67
N VAL A 105 -1.76 -9.97 8.93
CA VAL A 105 -0.93 -10.66 7.93
C VAL A 105 -0.88 -12.14 8.31
N ALA A 106 -1.25 -13.00 7.36
CA ALA A 106 -1.27 -14.44 7.51
C ALA A 106 0.15 -15.02 7.40
N SER A 107 0.94 -14.55 6.43
CA SER A 107 2.31 -14.99 6.18
C SER A 107 3.06 -14.01 5.29
N TRP A 108 4.39 -14.12 5.28
CA TRP A 108 5.26 -13.41 4.33
C TRP A 108 6.46 -14.29 3.98
N PHE A 109 6.86 -14.33 2.71
CA PHE A 109 7.90 -15.23 2.21
C PHE A 109 8.37 -14.86 0.80
N HIS A 110 9.46 -15.47 0.35
CA HIS A 110 9.92 -15.40 -1.05
C HIS A 110 9.11 -16.37 -1.91
N HIS A 111 8.18 -15.84 -2.70
CA HIS A 111 7.32 -16.61 -3.59
C HIS A 111 7.99 -16.81 -4.96
N TRP A 112 8.16 -18.07 -5.34
CA TRP A 112 8.77 -18.48 -6.62
C TRP A 112 7.74 -18.89 -7.68
N GLY A 113 6.45 -18.87 -7.33
CA GLY A 113 5.35 -19.25 -8.20
C GLY A 113 4.67 -18.10 -8.95
N GLU A 114 5.14 -16.85 -8.80
CA GLU A 114 4.68 -15.70 -9.60
C GLU A 114 5.14 -15.81 -11.07
N GLU A 115 4.61 -14.95 -11.93
CA GLU A 115 5.02 -14.87 -13.33
C GLU A 115 6.52 -14.55 -13.45
N ALA A 116 7.19 -15.22 -14.40
CA ALA A 116 8.64 -15.16 -14.58
C ALA A 116 9.25 -13.74 -14.58
N PRO A 117 8.63 -12.70 -15.18
CA PRO A 117 9.16 -11.33 -15.14
C PRO A 117 9.24 -10.72 -13.73
N LEU A 118 8.47 -11.21 -12.77
CA LEU A 118 8.37 -10.66 -11.42
C LEU A 118 9.38 -11.28 -10.44
N LEU A 119 9.89 -12.47 -10.74
CA LEU A 119 10.72 -13.25 -9.80
C LEU A 119 12.12 -12.67 -9.60
N GLY A 120 12.67 -11.99 -10.61
CA GLY A 120 14.06 -11.53 -10.58
C GLY A 120 15.02 -12.66 -10.19
N ARG A 121 15.92 -12.41 -9.23
CA ARG A 121 16.89 -13.41 -8.72
C ARG A 121 16.54 -14.00 -7.35
N GLY A 122 15.56 -13.45 -6.64
CA GLY A 122 15.25 -13.81 -5.26
C GLY A 122 13.77 -14.09 -5.01
N GLY A 123 12.96 -14.27 -6.05
CA GLY A 123 11.52 -14.42 -5.94
C GLY A 123 10.81 -13.10 -5.61
N SER A 124 9.48 -13.16 -5.58
CA SER A 124 8.63 -12.04 -5.15
C SER A 124 8.47 -12.07 -3.63
N GLY A 125 8.76 -10.95 -2.96
CA GLY A 125 8.58 -10.79 -1.52
C GLY A 125 7.10 -10.67 -1.20
N THR A 126 6.44 -11.80 -1.03
CA THR A 126 4.99 -11.90 -0.92
C THR A 126 4.55 -11.70 0.51
N ILE A 127 3.54 -10.86 0.72
CA ILE A 127 2.90 -10.62 2.01
C ILE A 127 1.42 -10.95 1.83
N PHE A 128 0.96 -12.02 2.51
CA PHE A 128 -0.44 -12.43 2.51
C PHE A 128 -1.22 -11.74 3.62
N PHE A 129 -2.13 -10.86 3.24
CA PHE A 129 -3.09 -10.26 4.16
C PHE A 129 -4.24 -11.20 4.45
N ASN A 130 -4.86 -10.99 5.61
CA ASN A 130 -6.11 -11.63 5.95
C ASN A 130 -7.31 -10.80 5.51
N SER A 131 -8.39 -11.51 5.22
CA SER A 131 -9.66 -10.98 4.74
C SER A 131 -9.67 -10.44 3.32
N CYS A 132 -10.85 -10.42 2.73
CA CYS A 132 -11.08 -9.95 1.37
C CYS A 132 -12.40 -9.17 1.31
N ASN A 133 -12.52 -8.23 0.38
CA ASN A 133 -13.79 -7.58 0.01
C ASN A 133 -14.70 -8.50 -0.85
N PHE A 134 -14.17 -9.60 -1.39
CA PHE A 134 -14.89 -10.64 -2.14
C PHE A 134 -15.12 -11.93 -1.33
N ARG A 135 -16.02 -12.78 -1.83
CA ARG A 135 -16.36 -14.11 -1.30
C ARG A 135 -16.47 -15.12 -2.44
N CYS A 136 -15.36 -15.32 -3.16
CA CYS A 136 -15.33 -16.22 -4.30
C CYS A 136 -15.60 -17.66 -3.84
N VAL A 137 -16.49 -18.37 -4.55
CA VAL A 137 -16.85 -19.77 -4.26
C VAL A 137 -15.69 -20.75 -4.53
N PHE A 138 -14.70 -20.32 -5.32
CA PHE A 138 -13.50 -21.07 -5.71
C PHE A 138 -12.20 -20.41 -5.19
N CYS A 139 -12.27 -19.68 -4.08
CA CYS A 139 -11.10 -18.96 -3.55
C CYS A 139 -9.98 -19.95 -3.14
N GLN A 140 -8.81 -19.85 -3.76
CA GLN A 140 -7.63 -20.65 -3.40
C GLN A 140 -7.10 -20.31 -2.00
N ASN A 141 -7.27 -19.06 -1.59
CA ASN A 141 -6.89 -18.54 -0.27
C ASN A 141 -8.11 -18.42 0.66
N TYR A 142 -9.05 -19.37 0.59
CA TYR A 142 -10.30 -19.35 1.37
C TYR A 142 -10.02 -19.27 2.88
N ASP A 143 -9.02 -20.01 3.34
CA ASP A 143 -8.55 -20.05 4.72
C ASP A 143 -8.17 -18.66 5.27
N ILE A 144 -7.39 -17.88 4.53
CA ILE A 144 -6.94 -16.55 4.99
C ILE A 144 -7.94 -15.43 4.65
N SER A 145 -8.80 -15.62 3.65
CA SER A 145 -9.74 -14.60 3.17
C SER A 145 -11.14 -14.69 3.82
N GLN A 146 -11.63 -15.90 4.05
CA GLN A 146 -13.01 -16.20 4.44
C GLN A 146 -13.10 -16.93 5.79
N GLU A 147 -12.21 -17.88 6.05
CA GLU A 147 -12.18 -18.70 7.26
C GLU A 147 -11.05 -18.27 8.20
N TRP A 148 -10.91 -16.97 8.41
CA TRP A 148 -9.94 -16.44 9.36
C TRP A 148 -10.65 -15.66 10.48
N SER A 149 -10.00 -15.57 11.62
CA SER A 149 -10.40 -14.70 12.72
C SER A 149 -9.21 -14.31 13.58
N PRO A 150 -9.17 -13.09 14.15
CA PRO A 150 -8.14 -12.69 15.10
C PRO A 150 -7.99 -13.62 16.31
N GLN A 151 -9.03 -14.38 16.70
CA GLN A 151 -8.98 -15.22 17.91
C GLN A 151 -8.34 -16.60 17.71
N TRP A 152 -8.38 -17.16 16.50
CA TRP A 152 -7.99 -18.57 16.28
C TRP A 152 -7.18 -18.83 15.01
N SER A 153 -7.06 -17.84 14.11
CA SER A 153 -6.10 -17.94 13.02
C SER A 153 -4.69 -17.61 13.51
N ARG A 154 -3.65 -18.09 12.81
CA ARG A 154 -2.25 -17.75 13.11
C ARG A 154 -1.85 -16.36 12.56
N ALA A 155 -2.84 -15.51 12.24
CA ALA A 155 -2.61 -14.19 11.69
C ALA A 155 -1.90 -13.28 12.69
N SER A 156 -0.87 -12.58 12.22
CA SER A 156 -0.18 -11.58 13.01
C SER A 156 -0.84 -10.22 12.83
N GLN A 157 -1.29 -9.60 13.92
CA GLN A 157 -1.70 -8.19 13.86
C GLN A 157 -0.46 -7.33 13.63
N VAL A 158 -0.46 -6.58 12.53
CA VAL A 158 0.65 -5.71 12.14
C VAL A 158 0.20 -4.25 12.10
N ASP A 159 1.06 -3.38 12.61
CA ASP A 159 0.98 -1.94 12.38
C ASP A 159 1.93 -1.55 11.24
N ALA A 160 1.91 -0.29 10.83
CA ALA A 160 2.72 0.22 9.73
C ALA A 160 4.23 -0.01 9.94
N ARG A 161 4.74 0.13 11.18
CA ARG A 161 6.17 -0.06 11.47
C ARG A 161 6.56 -1.54 11.39
N LYS A 162 5.69 -2.45 11.86
CA LYS A 162 5.91 -3.88 11.73
C LYS A 162 5.85 -4.32 10.27
N LEU A 163 4.90 -3.78 9.50
CA LEU A 163 4.80 -4.07 8.08
C LEU A 163 6.05 -3.58 7.33
N ALA A 164 6.53 -2.36 7.61
CA ALA A 164 7.78 -1.85 7.03
C ALA A 164 9.00 -2.73 7.34
N LYS A 165 9.08 -3.28 8.56
CA LYS A 165 10.13 -4.24 8.91
C LYS A 165 10.03 -5.55 8.14
N ILE A 166 8.82 -6.04 7.86
CA ILE A 166 8.60 -7.23 7.04
C ILE A 166 9.04 -6.96 5.60
N GLU A 167 8.61 -5.83 5.03
CA GLU A 167 8.98 -5.37 3.69
C GLU A 167 10.50 -5.23 3.55
N ALA A 168 11.15 -4.54 4.50
CA ALA A 168 12.60 -4.37 4.55
C ALA A 168 13.33 -5.71 4.66
N ALA A 169 12.89 -6.60 5.55
CA ALA A 169 13.51 -7.92 5.72
C ALA A 169 13.45 -8.74 4.43
N LEU A 170 12.29 -8.85 3.78
CA LEU A 170 12.15 -9.53 2.48
C LEU A 170 13.10 -8.92 1.43
N ARG A 171 13.17 -7.59 1.38
CA ARG A 171 14.04 -6.91 0.42
C ARG A 171 15.53 -7.19 0.69
N LEU A 172 15.96 -7.07 1.94
CA LEU A 172 17.34 -7.30 2.35
C LEU A 172 17.75 -8.78 2.17
N ASP A 173 16.81 -9.71 2.35
CA ASP A 173 17.00 -11.15 2.08
C ASP A 173 16.96 -11.49 0.58
N GLY A 174 16.77 -10.49 -0.30
CA GLY A 174 16.98 -10.61 -1.74
C GLY A 174 15.72 -10.61 -2.60
N ALA A 175 14.53 -10.37 -2.02
CA ALA A 175 13.29 -10.32 -2.79
C ALA A 175 13.38 -9.26 -3.90
N ALA A 176 12.91 -9.62 -5.11
CA ALA A 176 12.98 -8.74 -6.28
C ALA A 176 11.97 -7.59 -6.22
N ASN A 177 10.86 -7.78 -5.51
CA ASN A 177 9.77 -6.82 -5.28
C ASN A 177 9.10 -7.12 -3.94
N ILE A 178 8.24 -6.22 -3.48
CA ILE A 178 7.24 -6.50 -2.44
C ILE A 178 5.89 -6.66 -3.11
N ASN A 179 5.25 -7.81 -2.91
CA ASN A 179 3.94 -8.15 -3.45
C ASN A 179 2.90 -8.16 -2.33
N PHE A 180 1.99 -7.19 -2.39
CA PHE A 180 0.84 -7.10 -1.51
C PHE A 180 -0.29 -7.96 -2.08
N VAL A 181 -0.61 -9.06 -1.41
CA VAL A 181 -1.57 -10.07 -1.89
C VAL A 181 -2.18 -10.82 -0.70
N GLY A 182 -2.96 -11.87 -0.92
CA GLY A 182 -3.57 -12.68 0.13
C GLY A 182 -4.83 -12.04 0.68
N GLY A 183 -5.92 -12.79 0.69
CA GLY A 183 -7.24 -12.19 0.84
C GLY A 183 -7.49 -11.16 -0.26
N ASP A 184 -7.41 -9.89 0.09
CA ASP A 184 -7.16 -8.79 -0.84
C ASP A 184 -6.40 -7.67 -0.10
N PRO A 185 -5.45 -6.94 -0.72
CA PRO A 185 -4.72 -5.87 -0.06
C PRO A 185 -5.53 -4.57 0.11
N THR A 186 -6.60 -4.33 -0.66
CA THR A 186 -7.42 -3.10 -0.62
C THR A 186 -7.96 -2.76 0.77
N PRO A 187 -8.52 -3.71 1.56
CA PRO A 187 -8.94 -3.45 2.92
C PRO A 187 -7.82 -2.96 3.86
N ASN A 188 -6.55 -3.15 3.51
CA ASN A 188 -5.38 -2.84 4.34
C ASN A 188 -4.60 -1.62 3.82
N LEU A 189 -5.17 -0.89 2.86
CA LEU A 189 -4.55 0.26 2.18
C LEU A 189 -3.89 1.27 3.13
N HIS A 190 -4.56 1.62 4.23
CA HIS A 190 -4.06 2.60 5.19
C HIS A 190 -2.76 2.15 5.87
N THR A 191 -2.66 0.87 6.22
CA THR A 191 -1.44 0.33 6.86
C THR A 191 -0.31 0.18 5.84
N ILE A 192 -0.63 -0.20 4.60
CA ILE A 192 0.34 -0.31 3.51
C ILE A 192 0.89 1.06 3.13
N LEU A 193 0.06 2.08 2.94
CA LEU A 193 0.57 3.43 2.61
C LEU A 193 1.39 4.02 3.76
N GLU A 194 0.99 3.78 5.01
CA GLU A 194 1.74 4.24 6.17
C GLU A 194 3.05 3.47 6.38
N SER A 195 3.13 2.17 6.05
CA SER A 195 4.39 1.40 6.18
C SER A 195 5.50 1.95 5.32
N LEU A 196 5.17 2.44 4.13
CA LEU A 196 6.12 3.04 3.19
C LEU A 196 6.78 4.32 3.72
N LEU A 197 6.21 4.97 4.74
CA LEU A 197 6.87 6.08 5.44
C LEU A 197 8.10 5.61 6.24
N TYR A 198 8.12 4.35 6.64
CA TYR A 198 9.18 3.74 7.44
C TYR A 198 10.08 2.80 6.65
N LEU A 199 9.71 2.47 5.41
CA LEU A 199 10.51 1.67 4.48
C LEU A 199 11.56 2.56 3.80
N GLU A 200 12.84 2.23 3.96
CA GLU A 200 13.96 3.00 3.39
C GLU A 200 14.57 2.31 2.17
N GLU A 201 14.38 1.00 2.08
CA GLU A 201 14.90 0.15 1.05
C GLU A 201 14.22 0.43 -0.29
N ASN A 202 15.01 0.65 -1.32
CA ASN A 202 14.48 0.72 -2.68
C ASN A 202 13.97 -0.65 -3.11
N VAL A 203 12.66 -0.78 -3.33
CA VAL A 203 12.04 -2.01 -3.80
C VAL A 203 10.78 -1.72 -4.61
N PRO A 204 10.64 -2.29 -5.82
CA PRO A 204 9.40 -2.19 -6.59
C PRO A 204 8.22 -2.78 -5.82
N LEU A 205 7.08 -2.10 -5.87
CA LEU A 205 5.84 -2.53 -5.22
C LEU A 205 4.88 -3.15 -6.25
N LEU A 206 4.43 -4.37 -5.97
CA LEU A 206 3.44 -5.12 -6.72
C LEU A 206 2.11 -5.17 -5.94
N TRP A 207 1.01 -4.82 -6.61
CA TRP A 207 -0.34 -4.84 -6.04
C TRP A 207 -1.19 -5.93 -6.70
N ASN A 208 -1.17 -7.13 -6.14
CA ASN A 208 -1.96 -8.25 -6.65
C ASN A 208 -3.30 -8.32 -5.90
N SER A 209 -4.35 -7.89 -6.60
CA SER A 209 -5.68 -7.63 -6.05
C SER A 209 -6.76 -8.05 -7.04
N ASN A 210 -7.98 -8.27 -6.54
CA ASN A 210 -9.16 -8.39 -7.39
C ASN A 210 -9.57 -7.08 -8.08
N MET A 211 -8.88 -5.96 -7.80
CA MET A 211 -9.12 -4.62 -8.37
C MET A 211 -10.52 -4.06 -8.13
N TYR A 212 -11.30 -4.64 -7.22
CA TYR A 212 -12.57 -4.08 -6.77
C TYR A 212 -12.32 -3.00 -5.71
N CYS A 213 -11.58 -1.98 -6.08
CA CYS A 213 -11.22 -0.83 -5.26
C CYS A 213 -11.90 0.44 -5.80
N SER A 214 -12.01 1.47 -4.96
CA SER A 214 -12.64 2.72 -5.37
C SER A 214 -11.72 3.59 -6.21
N ILE A 215 -12.28 4.57 -6.91
CA ILE A 215 -11.50 5.60 -7.63
C ILE A 215 -10.56 6.35 -6.68
N GLU A 216 -11.02 6.62 -5.45
CA GLU A 216 -10.24 7.23 -4.38
C GLU A 216 -9.02 6.37 -4.03
N THR A 217 -9.21 5.07 -3.82
CA THR A 217 -8.11 4.13 -3.62
C THR A 217 -7.17 4.08 -4.83
N MET A 218 -7.69 4.02 -6.05
CA MET A 218 -6.86 4.01 -7.26
C MET A 218 -6.01 5.28 -7.40
N LYS A 219 -6.56 6.45 -7.07
CA LYS A 219 -5.80 7.71 -7.02
C LYS A 219 -4.63 7.63 -6.05
N LEU A 220 -4.83 7.03 -4.87
CA LEU A 220 -3.75 6.86 -3.89
C LEU A 220 -2.68 5.89 -4.42
N LEU A 221 -3.08 4.75 -4.98
CA LEU A 221 -2.18 3.70 -5.47
C LEU A 221 -1.39 4.10 -6.72
N ALA A 222 -1.94 4.95 -7.60
CA ALA A 222 -1.39 5.19 -8.94
C ALA A 222 0.07 5.66 -8.96
N ASP A 223 0.41 6.50 -7.99
CA ASP A 223 1.73 7.11 -7.82
C ASP A 223 2.65 6.30 -6.89
N ILE A 224 2.17 5.17 -6.36
CA ILE A 224 2.87 4.35 -5.36
C ILE A 224 3.26 2.98 -5.92
N ILE A 225 2.31 2.31 -6.57
CA ILE A 225 2.47 0.95 -7.05
C ILE A 225 3.18 0.94 -8.40
N ASP A 226 4.22 0.14 -8.52
CA ASP A 226 5.02 0.02 -9.75
C ASP A 226 4.38 -0.95 -10.75
N ILE A 227 3.78 -2.03 -10.23
CA ILE A 227 3.21 -3.14 -11.01
C ILE A 227 1.90 -3.57 -10.34
N TRP A 228 0.90 -3.95 -11.13
CA TRP A 228 -0.42 -4.40 -10.68
C TRP A 228 -0.97 -5.41 -11.67
#